data_AF-A0A661R9L6-F1
#
_entry.id   AF-A0A661R9L6-F1
#
_cell.length_a   1.000
_cell.length_b   1.000
_cell.length_c   1.000
_cell.angle_alpha   90.00
_cell.angle_beta   90.00
_cell.angle_gamma   90.00
#
_symmetry.space_group_name_H-M   'P 1'
#
loop_
_entity.id
_entity.type
_entity.pdbx_description
1 polymer ?
#
loop_
_entity_poly.entity_id
_entity_poly.type
_entity_poly.pdbx_seq_one_letter_code
_entity_poly.pdbx_strand_id
1 'polypeptide(L)'
;FAVTNEGFFPKTHFGDAEKYLIYQLEKNKISFEQEVSNSFIDLDEGIQHGSKKKGEAIIALLKGKNIDVLVSRQFGKNIRRINKHFLPIIVSEETPDSIIEILAKHIKLIQEGLTENTGEYSLFTIKHGIMKSVGKKLDK
;
A
#
# COMPACT_ATOMS: atom_id res chain seq x y z
N PHE A 1 4.19 2.90 3.81
CA PHE A 1 5.02 2.59 2.62
C PHE A 1 5.81 1.33 2.91
N ALA A 2 5.92 0.39 1.98
CA ALA A 2 6.67 -0.86 2.17
C ALA A 2 8.08 -0.72 1.59
N VAL A 3 9.12 -0.82 2.42
CA VAL A 3 10.50 -0.49 2.04
C VAL A 3 11.53 -1.52 2.54
N THR A 4 12.75 -1.48 2.00
CA THR A 4 13.94 -2.13 2.56
C THR A 4 14.43 -1.39 3.80
N ASN A 5 15.40 -1.96 4.52
CA ASN A 5 16.07 -1.37 5.65
C ASN A 5 16.79 -0.06 5.27
N GLU A 6 17.31 0.04 4.04
CA GLU A 6 17.89 1.28 3.52
C GLU A 6 16.84 2.31 3.07
N GLY A 7 15.55 1.97 3.12
CA GLY A 7 14.45 2.90 2.83
C GLY A 7 14.01 2.96 1.37
N PHE A 8 14.43 2.02 0.52
CA PHE A 8 14.00 1.95 -0.88
C PHE A 8 12.73 1.11 -1.04
N PHE A 9 11.91 1.41 -2.05
CA PHE A 9 10.84 0.51 -2.44
C PHE A 9 11.41 -0.75 -3.12
N PRO A 10 11.24 -1.94 -2.53
CA PRO A 10 11.79 -3.16 -3.10
C PRO A 10 11.04 -3.55 -4.37
N LYS A 11 11.70 -4.36 -5.22
CA LYS A 11 11.07 -4.97 -6.41
C LYS A 11 10.22 -6.20 -6.06
N THR A 12 10.11 -6.54 -4.78
CA THR A 12 9.30 -7.63 -4.24
C THR A 12 7.89 -7.15 -3.90
N HIS A 13 7.01 -8.07 -3.48
CA HIS A 13 5.65 -7.72 -3.10
C HIS A 13 5.62 -6.95 -1.78
N PHE A 14 4.56 -6.17 -1.56
CA PHE A 14 4.29 -5.44 -0.32
C PHE A 14 4.49 -6.29 0.95
N GLY A 15 4.09 -7.57 0.91
CA GLY A 15 4.21 -8.47 2.06
C GLY A 15 5.65 -8.87 2.40
N ASP A 16 6.57 -8.70 1.45
CA ASP A 16 7.98 -9.10 1.55
C ASP A 16 8.90 -7.92 1.88
N ALA A 17 8.33 -6.74 2.15
CA ALA A 17 9.13 -5.61 2.60
C ALA A 17 9.71 -5.86 3.99
N GLU A 18 10.91 -5.34 4.23
CA GLU A 18 11.61 -5.50 5.50
C GLU A 18 11.00 -4.62 6.60
N LYS A 19 10.50 -3.44 6.22
CA LYS A 19 9.80 -2.53 7.13
C LYS A 19 8.73 -1.71 6.44
N TYR A 20 7.86 -1.15 7.27
CA TYR A 20 6.80 -0.22 6.87
C TYR A 20 7.06 1.15 7.46
N LEU A 21 7.21 2.17 6.61
CA LEU A 21 7.22 3.57 7.02
C LEU A 21 5.78 4.06 7.10
N ILE A 22 5.37 4.56 8.26
CA ILE A 22 4.04 5.08 8.52
C ILE A 22 4.09 6.60 8.37
N TYR A 23 3.13 7.11 7.60
CA TYR A 23 2.97 8.52 7.34
C TYR A 23 1.54 8.91 7.68
N GLN A 24 1.39 10.11 8.21
CA GLN A 24 0.10 10.71 8.49
C GLN A 24 -0.20 11.78 7.43
N LEU A 25 -1.44 11.82 6.98
CA LEU A 25 -1.95 12.86 6.09
C LEU A 25 -2.83 13.83 6.90
N GLU A 26 -2.34 15.05 7.12
CA GLU A 26 -3.09 16.12 7.81
C GLU A 26 -3.09 17.39 6.98
N LYS A 27 -4.27 18.00 6.76
CA LYS A 27 -4.42 19.29 6.06
C LYS A 27 -3.64 19.34 4.72
N ASN A 28 -3.72 18.25 3.96
CA ASN A 28 -3.01 18.02 2.71
C ASN A 28 -1.47 17.93 2.79
N LYS A 29 -0.92 17.70 3.99
CA LYS A 29 0.50 17.48 4.21
C LYS A 29 0.74 16.05 4.67
N ILE A 30 1.71 15.39 4.05
CA ILE A 30 2.17 14.06 4.44
C ILE A 30 3.39 14.24 5.34
N SER A 31 3.35 13.69 6.55
CA SER A 31 4.45 13.72 7.52
C SER A 31 4.79 12.31 7.99
N PHE A 32 6.08 12.02 8.12
CA PHE A 32 6.55 10.77 8.70
C PHE A 32 6.15 10.70 10.18
N GLU A 33 5.65 9.54 10.60
CA GLU A 33 5.21 9.31 11.98
C GLU A 33 6.14 8.31 12.68
N GLN A 34 6.29 7.11 12.11
CA GLN A 34 7.04 6.02 12.71
C GLN A 34 7.44 4.98 11.67
N GLU A 35 8.38 4.11 12.01
CA GLU A 35 8.69 2.89 11.26
C GLU A 35 8.28 1.63 12.03
N VAL A 36 7.96 0.58 11.28
CA VAL A 36 7.49 -0.70 11.83
C VAL A 36 8.19 -1.82 11.09
N SER A 37 9.00 -2.62 11.79
CA SER A 37 9.63 -3.80 11.20
C SER A 37 8.59 -4.86 10.82
N ASN A 38 8.79 -5.52 9.68
CA ASN A 38 7.92 -6.61 9.24
C ASN A 38 8.38 -7.94 9.84
N SER A 39 7.85 -8.27 11.02
CA SER A 39 8.13 -9.57 11.68
C SER A 39 7.56 -10.79 10.94
N PHE A 40 6.84 -10.57 9.83
CA PHE A 40 6.17 -11.61 9.05
C PHE A 40 6.87 -11.92 7.73
N ILE A 41 8.07 -11.35 7.49
CA ILE A 41 8.80 -11.54 6.23
C ILE A 41 9.12 -13.03 5.97
N ASP A 42 9.52 -13.76 7.01
CA ASP A 42 9.92 -15.19 6.96
C ASP A 42 8.75 -16.17 7.11
N LEU A 43 7.50 -15.70 7.13
CA LEU A 43 6.34 -16.61 7.08
C LEU A 43 6.31 -17.28 5.71
N ASP A 44 6.80 -18.51 5.67
CA ASP A 44 7.08 -19.30 4.49
C ASP A 44 5.86 -19.41 3.55
N GLU A 45 5.99 -18.83 2.36
CA GLU A 45 4.95 -18.88 1.32
C GLU A 45 4.86 -20.24 0.61
N GLY A 46 5.87 -21.11 0.77
CA GLY A 46 5.94 -22.44 0.14
C GLY A 46 5.00 -23.48 0.75
N ILE A 47 4.48 -23.20 1.95
CA ILE A 47 3.42 -24.02 2.56
C ILE A 47 2.09 -23.64 1.90
N GLN A 48 1.22 -24.62 1.60
CA GLN A 48 -0.06 -24.48 0.88
C GLN A 48 -0.97 -23.31 1.34
N HIS A 49 -0.75 -22.77 2.54
CA HIS A 49 -1.47 -21.61 3.10
C HIS A 49 -0.59 -20.46 3.63
N GLY A 50 0.72 -20.48 3.40
CA GLY A 50 1.68 -19.50 3.91
C GLY A 50 1.37 -18.06 3.50
N SER A 51 1.22 -17.84 2.19
CA SER A 51 0.88 -16.51 1.63
C SER A 51 -0.46 -15.97 2.11
N LYS A 52 -1.42 -16.84 2.47
CA LYS A 52 -2.71 -16.43 3.06
C LYS A 52 -2.52 -15.97 4.51
N LYS A 53 -1.85 -16.78 5.33
CA LYS A 53 -1.61 -16.47 6.74
C LYS A 53 -0.77 -15.20 6.90
N LYS A 54 0.28 -15.06 6.08
CA LYS A 54 1.13 -13.85 6.02
C LYS A 54 0.30 -12.61 5.69
N GLY A 55 -0.53 -12.69 4.65
CA GLY A 55 -1.44 -11.59 4.29
C GLY A 55 -2.39 -11.21 5.42
N GLU A 56 -3.01 -12.19 6.09
CA GLU A 56 -3.92 -11.95 7.22
C GLU A 56 -3.22 -11.30 8.43
N ALA A 57 -2.01 -11.74 8.76
CA ALA A 57 -1.20 -11.17 9.83
C ALA A 57 -0.81 -9.71 9.55
N ILE A 58 -0.37 -9.42 8.31
CA ILE A 58 -0.02 -8.05 7.88
C ILE A 58 -1.28 -7.16 7.87
N ILE A 59 -2.42 -7.67 7.39
CA ILE A 59 -3.70 -6.94 7.46
C ILE A 59 -4.03 -6.59 8.92
N ALA A 60 -3.92 -7.54 9.84
CA ALA A 60 -4.23 -7.33 11.24
C ALA A 60 -3.29 -6.29 11.89
N LEU A 61 -1.98 -6.38 11.62
CA LEU A 61 -0.98 -5.41 12.08
C LEU A 61 -1.31 -4.00 11.62
N LEU A 62 -1.57 -3.81 10.33
CA LEU A 62 -1.80 -2.49 9.73
C LEU A 62 -3.15 -1.90 10.14
N LYS A 63 -4.19 -2.73 10.32
CA LYS A 63 -5.46 -2.30 10.93
C LYS A 63 -5.28 -1.84 12.36
N GLY A 64 -4.51 -2.57 13.16
CA GLY A 64 -4.21 -2.17 14.54
C GLY A 64 -3.46 -0.84 14.64
N LYS A 65 -2.85 -0.39 13.54
CA LYS A 65 -2.19 0.91 13.40
C LYS A 65 -3.04 1.97 12.68
N ASN A 66 -4.33 1.70 12.44
CA ASN A 66 -5.25 2.60 11.73
C ASN A 66 -4.72 3.07 10.38
N ILE A 67 -4.11 2.17 9.61
CA ILE A 67 -3.62 2.48 8.26
C ILE A 67 -4.77 2.35 7.27
N ASP A 68 -4.93 3.36 6.40
CA ASP A 68 -5.94 3.35 5.34
C ASP A 68 -5.36 3.09 3.95
N VAL A 69 -4.13 3.55 3.70
CA VAL A 69 -3.49 3.56 2.38
C VAL A 69 -2.18 2.78 2.39
N LEU A 70 -2.00 1.88 1.41
CA LEU A 70 -0.77 1.11 1.24
C LEU A 70 -0.03 1.53 -0.02
N VAL A 71 1.28 1.69 0.08
CA VAL A 71 2.13 2.12 -1.04
C VAL A 71 3.31 1.16 -1.20
N SER A 72 3.46 0.58 -2.40
CA SER A 72 4.56 -0.34 -2.77
C SER A 72 4.72 -0.41 -4.29
N ARG A 73 5.84 -0.95 -4.80
CA ARG A 73 6.04 -1.21 -6.24
C ARG A 73 5.21 -2.40 -6.74
N GLN A 74 4.87 -3.33 -5.86
CA GLN A 74 4.13 -4.53 -6.25
C GLN A 74 3.24 -5.05 -5.11
N PHE A 75 2.10 -5.64 -5.49
CA PHE A 75 1.24 -6.39 -4.58
C PHE A 75 1.08 -7.82 -5.11
N GLY A 76 1.02 -8.78 -4.19
CA GLY A 76 0.90 -10.20 -4.53
C GLY A 76 -0.47 -10.59 -5.08
N LYS A 77 -0.59 -11.87 -5.47
CA LYS A 77 -1.81 -12.45 -6.07
C LYS A 77 -3.07 -12.26 -5.22
N ASN A 78 -2.91 -12.07 -3.91
CA ASN A 78 -4.01 -11.87 -2.95
C ASN A 78 -4.45 -10.40 -2.79
N ILE A 79 -4.09 -9.50 -3.71
CA ILE A 79 -4.40 -8.07 -3.63
C ILE A 79 -5.90 -7.78 -3.40
N ARG A 80 -6.81 -8.60 -3.97
CA ARG A 80 -8.26 -8.43 -3.74
C ARG A 80 -8.65 -8.48 -2.26
N ARG A 81 -7.92 -9.20 -1.40
CA ARG A 81 -8.17 -9.19 0.06
C ARG A 81 -7.68 -7.92 0.72
N ILE A 82 -6.57 -7.37 0.24
CA ILE A 82 -6.05 -6.08 0.70
C ILE A 82 -7.04 -4.96 0.37
N ASN A 83 -7.60 -4.95 -0.85
CA ASN A 83 -8.56 -3.93 -1.29
C ASN A 83 -9.85 -3.90 -0.46
N LYS A 84 -10.18 -4.94 0.31
CA LYS A 84 -11.32 -4.92 1.23
C LYS A 84 -11.05 -4.11 2.50
N HIS A 85 -9.82 -3.71 2.73
CA HIS A 85 -9.37 -3.14 3.99
C HIS A 85 -8.55 -1.88 3.81
N PHE A 86 -7.84 -1.75 2.70
CA PHE A 86 -6.94 -0.63 2.43
C PHE A 86 -7.04 -0.22 0.97
N LEU A 87 -6.73 1.05 0.70
CA LEU A 87 -6.53 1.58 -0.64
C LEU A 87 -5.09 1.33 -1.08
N PRO A 88 -4.83 0.42 -2.05
CA PRO A 88 -3.47 0.18 -2.52
C PRO A 88 -3.07 1.16 -3.62
N ILE A 89 -1.81 1.59 -3.58
CA ILE A 89 -1.16 2.44 -4.57
C ILE A 89 0.13 1.75 -5.01
N ILE A 90 0.21 1.43 -6.31
CA ILE A 90 1.41 0.91 -6.95
C ILE A 90 2.26 2.06 -7.47
N VAL A 91 3.55 2.08 -7.15
CA VAL A 91 4.48 3.14 -7.57
C VAL A 91 5.57 2.61 -8.50
N SER A 92 6.05 3.42 -9.45
CA SER A 92 7.23 3.10 -10.27
C SER A 92 8.55 3.46 -9.61
N GLU A 93 8.54 4.49 -8.77
CA GLU A 93 9.75 5.10 -8.22
C GLU A 93 10.41 4.26 -7.12
N GLU A 94 11.69 4.53 -6.89
CA GLU A 94 12.54 3.73 -6.00
C GLU A 94 12.59 4.30 -4.57
N THR A 95 12.32 5.59 -4.39
CA THR A 95 12.43 6.25 -3.08
C THR A 95 11.09 6.84 -2.59
N PRO A 96 10.78 6.74 -1.29
CA PRO A 96 9.63 7.39 -0.67
C PRO A 96 9.50 8.88 -0.98
N ASP A 97 10.59 9.65 -0.92
CA ASP A 97 10.58 11.10 -1.08
C ASP A 97 10.00 11.55 -2.42
N SER A 98 10.40 10.87 -3.50
CA SER A 98 9.88 11.13 -4.85
C SER A 98 8.38 10.91 -4.96
N ILE A 99 7.83 9.97 -4.19
CA ILE A 99 6.41 9.62 -4.18
C ILE A 99 5.59 10.54 -3.30
N ILE A 100 6.13 11.04 -2.19
CA ILE A 100 5.42 11.93 -1.28
C ILE A 100 4.91 13.17 -2.02
N GLU A 101 5.74 13.79 -2.86
CA GLU A 101 5.33 14.97 -3.64
C GLU A 101 4.20 14.65 -4.62
N ILE A 102 4.23 13.47 -5.25
CA ILE A 102 3.22 13.04 -6.21
C ILE A 102 1.91 12.72 -5.50
N LEU A 103 1.97 12.05 -4.35
CA LEU A 103 0.81 11.78 -3.51
C LEU A 103 0.18 13.08 -3.04
N ALA A 104 0.98 14.05 -2.60
CA ALA A 104 0.49 15.35 -2.15
C ALA A 104 -0.30 16.09 -3.25
N LYS A 105 0.14 16.01 -4.51
CA LYS A 105 -0.57 16.59 -5.66
C LYS A 105 -1.91 15.89 -5.96
N HIS A 106 -2.06 14.64 -5.54
CA HIS A 106 -3.24 13.81 -5.81
C HIS A 106 -4.05 13.43 -4.56
N ILE A 107 -3.88 14.14 -3.43
CA ILE A 107 -4.59 13.84 -2.18
C ILE A 107 -6.10 13.77 -2.36
N LYS A 108 -6.69 14.66 -3.17
CA LYS A 108 -8.14 14.65 -3.42
C LYS A 108 -8.61 13.32 -4.00
N LEU A 109 -7.89 12.77 -4.97
CA LEU A 109 -8.22 11.45 -5.57
C LEU A 109 -8.10 10.32 -4.55
N ILE A 110 -7.11 10.38 -3.65
CA ILE A 110 -6.95 9.40 -2.57
C ILE A 110 -8.13 9.49 -1.59
N GLN A 111 -8.50 10.70 -1.17
CA GLN A 111 -9.61 10.94 -0.27
C GLN A 111 -10.94 10.47 -0.86
N GLU A 112 -11.20 10.80 -2.14
CA GLU A 112 -12.36 10.31 -2.88
C GLU A 112 -12.40 8.77 -2.87
N GLY A 113 -11.28 8.12 -3.23
CA GLY A 113 -11.16 6.67 -3.20
C GLY A 113 -11.36 6.05 -1.81
N LEU A 114 -11.01 6.75 -0.73
CA LEU A 114 -11.27 6.30 0.64
C LEU A 114 -12.75 6.40 1.03
N THR A 115 -13.49 7.32 0.42
CA THR A 115 -14.93 7.53 0.67
C THR A 115 -15.86 6.73 -0.24
N GLU A 116 -15.33 6.10 -1.29
CA GLU A 116 -16.09 5.26 -2.22
C GLU A 116 -16.69 4.04 -1.50
N ASN A 117 -18.02 4.03 -1.35
CA ASN A 117 -18.72 2.95 -0.67
C ASN A 117 -19.11 1.82 -1.64
N THR A 118 -18.11 1.12 -2.20
CA THR A 118 -18.31 0.06 -3.20
C THR A 118 -18.01 -1.36 -2.68
N GLY A 119 -17.65 -1.49 -1.40
CA GLY A 119 -17.28 -2.75 -0.74
C GLY A 119 -15.82 -3.18 -0.94
N GLU A 120 -15.11 -2.60 -1.91
CA GLU A 120 -13.67 -2.79 -2.15
C GLU A 120 -13.05 -1.48 -2.63
N TYR A 121 -11.85 -1.15 -2.14
CA TYR A 121 -11.08 0.00 -2.58
C TYR A 121 -10.51 -0.21 -3.99
N SER A 122 -10.53 0.87 -4.77
CA SER A 122 -9.89 0.96 -6.08
C SER A 122 -8.36 0.88 -5.95
N LEU A 123 -7.72 0.17 -6.87
CA LEU A 123 -6.26 0.13 -6.97
C LEU A 123 -5.76 1.34 -7.74
N PHE A 124 -4.79 2.08 -7.23
CA PHE A 124 -4.15 3.16 -7.96
C PHE A 124 -2.75 2.79 -8.42
N THR A 125 -2.30 3.41 -9.51
CA THR A 125 -0.94 3.33 -10.02
C THR A 125 -0.38 4.72 -10.22
N ILE A 126 0.88 4.93 -9.86
CA ILE A 126 1.66 6.12 -10.15
C ILE A 126 2.80 5.72 -11.07
N LYS A 127 2.80 6.29 -12.28
CA LYS A 127 3.88 6.11 -13.26
C LYS A 127 4.25 7.45 -13.86
N HIS A 128 5.54 7.80 -13.79
CA HIS A 128 6.06 9.08 -14.31
C HIS A 128 5.27 10.30 -13.77
N GLY A 129 4.94 10.30 -12.48
CA GLY A 129 4.17 11.38 -11.84
C GLY A 129 2.67 11.37 -12.12
N ILE A 130 2.16 10.47 -12.97
CA ILE A 130 0.73 10.39 -13.30
C ILE A 130 0.05 9.30 -12.46
N MET A 131 -1.00 9.67 -11.73
CA MET A 131 -1.82 8.74 -10.96
C MET A 131 -3.05 8.29 -11.75
N LYS A 132 -3.33 6.98 -11.79
CA LYS A 132 -4.50 6.39 -12.45
C LYS A 132 -5.11 5.29 -11.59
N SER A 133 -6.44 5.24 -11.53
CA SER A 133 -7.16 4.09 -10.97
C SER A 133 -7.15 2.91 -11.95
N VAL A 134 -6.99 1.70 -11.43
CA VAL A 134 -6.93 0.42 -12.13
C VAL A 134 -8.10 -0.44 -11.64
N GLY A 135 -9.29 -0.18 -12.21
CA GLY A 135 -10.56 -0.90 -11.99
C GLY A 135 -11.58 -0.08 -11.18
N LYS A 136 -12.89 -0.14 -11.43
CA LYS A 136 -13.73 -1.06 -12.23
C LYS A 136 -13.95 -0.61 -13.69
N LYS A 137 -13.99 -1.55 -14.65
CA LYS A 137 -14.87 -1.36 -15.81
C LYS A 137 -16.29 -1.26 -15.24
N LEU A 138 -16.90 -0.09 -15.34
CA LEU A 138 -18.35 0.00 -15.39
C LEU A 138 -18.73 -0.63 -16.72
N ASP A 139 -19.02 -1.93 -16.73
CA ASP A 139 -19.86 -2.48 -17.78
C ASP A 139 -21.20 -1.74 -17.61
N LYS A 140 -21.46 -0.82 -18.54
CA LYS A 140 -22.75 -0.15 -18.69
C LYS A 140 -23.83 -1.17 -19.06
#